data_AF-A0A0N9XX89-F1
#
_entry.id   AF-A0A0N9XX89-F1
#
_cell.length_a   1.000
_cell.length_b   1.000
_cell.length_c   1.000
_cell.angle_alpha   90.00
_cell.angle_beta   90.00
_cell.angle_gamma   90.00
#
_symmetry.space_group_name_H-M   'P 1'
#
loop_
_entity.id
_entity.type
_entity.pdbx_description
1 polymer ?
#
loop_
_entity_poly.entity_id
_entity_poly.type
_entity_poly.pdbx_seq_one_letter_code
_entity_poly.pdbx_strand_id
1 'polypeptide(L)'
;MLTRSRVEGWTTGHLKSAALGWERAATIIEEHYGKAQSTVGRVPWTGPASDRANDKLSENMAKVRGTLDLMRDAAGIAKSGAESIDAAKDDAVNAIKDAEAQFFSVSEDLTVTDRVPWIISPAVALMRKLKAAHAQADIRAKAMVLEKADQQVADQLDGMTAKLREFDLAGGKGGPADTGKAGNPKVTGLPGPLRPESKAADLNSTLPGTGIEISGDGRTGYPTLNGQRNPLEIEANRDGRDKVRPLPTGTIVGPDGKQYALYSEVPYTLPNGDPNPEYATTDTTVVDLADPSTRVGALSGIAQASGAYDSKTNRMIIVGNTGPHPGDRTRMLYVSDPIDPSNPNDWMRTLKPQGEIQGLPGDRESQLVALKGGGFMLVGSDNVVRDGNQQPIGAVTATTPEGLLTAPRTDLFPPGPHQSWPGSPPAPPYGPTVVDTTYDPVTRTETVQLRVSTWERPEWWTGPTPEHPKRPYNPQTYSTTVTVQH
;
A
#
# COMPACT_ATOMS: atom_id res chain seq x y z
N MET A 1 -24.17 -11.36 -7.15
CA MET A 1 -24.56 -10.57 -8.34
C MET A 1 -23.87 -9.23 -8.23
N LEU A 2 -23.19 -8.79 -9.28
CA LEU A 2 -22.44 -7.53 -9.28
C LEU A 2 -23.35 -6.32 -9.13
N THR A 3 -22.83 -5.26 -8.51
CA THR A 3 -23.50 -3.96 -8.43
C THR A 3 -23.02 -3.03 -9.54
N ARG A 4 -23.80 -1.98 -9.84
CA ARG A 4 -23.45 -0.99 -10.87
C ARG A 4 -22.06 -0.38 -10.63
N SER A 5 -21.81 0.12 -9.42
CA SER A 5 -20.51 0.72 -9.08
C SER A 5 -19.35 -0.26 -9.26
N ARG A 6 -19.55 -1.54 -8.93
CA ARG A 6 -18.52 -2.58 -9.15
C ARG A 6 -18.25 -2.85 -10.63
N VAL A 7 -19.28 -2.88 -11.47
CA VAL A 7 -19.11 -3.05 -12.93
C VAL A 7 -18.37 -1.85 -13.53
N GLU A 8 -18.81 -0.63 -13.22
CA GLU A 8 -18.20 0.60 -13.75
C GLU A 8 -16.75 0.79 -13.23
N GLY A 9 -16.50 0.41 -11.98
CA GLY A 9 -15.21 0.51 -11.31
C GLY A 9 -14.24 -0.65 -11.54
N TRP A 10 -14.60 -1.69 -12.29
CA TRP A 10 -13.74 -2.87 -12.48
C TRP A 10 -12.40 -2.49 -13.14
N THR A 11 -11.28 -3.03 -12.66
CA THR A 11 -9.94 -2.72 -13.23
C THR A 11 -9.10 -3.96 -13.48
N THR A 12 -8.30 -3.92 -14.55
CA THR A 12 -7.38 -4.98 -14.97
C THR A 12 -5.89 -4.58 -14.82
N GLY A 13 -5.62 -3.45 -14.16
CA GLY A 13 -4.27 -2.89 -14.02
C GLY A 13 -3.30 -3.82 -13.29
N HIS A 14 -3.81 -4.62 -12.34
CA HIS A 14 -3.03 -5.61 -11.62
C HIS A 14 -2.56 -6.76 -12.54
N LEU A 15 -3.42 -7.26 -13.43
CA LEU A 15 -3.06 -8.29 -14.42
C LEU A 15 -2.03 -7.78 -15.43
N LYS A 16 -2.21 -6.55 -15.94
CA LYS A 16 -1.26 -5.92 -16.87
C LYS A 16 0.12 -5.75 -16.23
N SER A 17 0.15 -5.33 -14.96
CA SER A 17 1.40 -5.20 -14.19
C SER A 17 2.05 -6.55 -13.91
N ALA A 18 1.26 -7.57 -13.56
CA ALA A 18 1.76 -8.93 -13.32
C ALA A 18 2.39 -9.54 -14.59
N ALA A 19 1.74 -9.37 -15.75
CA ALA A 19 2.26 -9.84 -17.03
C ALA A 19 3.65 -9.24 -17.34
N LEU A 20 3.80 -7.92 -17.20
CA LEU A 20 5.09 -7.24 -17.38
C LEU A 20 6.15 -7.71 -16.37
N GLY A 21 5.73 -8.00 -15.14
CA GLY A 21 6.60 -8.55 -14.10
C GLY A 21 7.17 -9.91 -14.47
N TRP A 22 6.30 -10.84 -14.89
CA TRP A 22 6.72 -12.20 -15.27
C TRP A 22 7.56 -12.23 -16.55
N GLU A 23 7.24 -11.43 -17.57
CA GLU A 23 8.09 -11.30 -18.77
C GLU A 23 9.50 -10.81 -18.40
N ARG A 24 9.58 -9.76 -17.57
CA ARG A 24 10.86 -9.21 -17.13
C ARG A 24 11.66 -10.21 -16.30
N ALA A 25 11.01 -10.91 -15.38
CA ALA A 25 11.65 -11.95 -14.58
C ALA A 25 12.22 -13.06 -15.46
N ALA A 26 11.45 -13.52 -16.46
CA ALA A 26 11.91 -14.53 -17.39
C ALA A 26 13.14 -14.06 -18.18
N THR A 27 13.14 -12.83 -18.72
CA THR A 27 14.29 -12.26 -19.43
C THR A 27 15.54 -12.16 -18.55
N ILE A 28 15.40 -11.69 -17.30
CA ILE A 28 16.52 -11.55 -16.38
C ILE A 28 17.12 -12.91 -16.04
N ILE A 29 16.28 -13.90 -15.73
CA ILE A 29 16.73 -15.26 -15.40
C ILE A 29 17.43 -15.89 -16.61
N GLU A 30 16.87 -15.76 -17.81
CA GLU A 30 17.49 -16.24 -19.05
C GLU A 30 18.87 -15.62 -19.29
N GLU A 31 19.01 -14.30 -19.09
CA GLU A 31 20.28 -13.61 -19.25
C GLU A 31 21.33 -14.09 -18.24
N HIS A 32 20.96 -14.24 -16.97
CA HIS A 32 21.87 -14.71 -15.92
C HIS A 32 22.33 -16.15 -16.17
N TYR A 33 21.43 -17.05 -16.57
CA TYR A 33 21.80 -18.42 -16.90
C TYR A 33 22.60 -18.53 -18.19
N GLY A 34 22.32 -17.69 -19.19
CA GLY A 34 23.15 -17.58 -20.41
C GLY A 34 24.58 -17.12 -20.08
N LYS A 35 24.73 -16.14 -19.19
CA LYS A 35 26.04 -15.70 -18.67
C LYS A 35 26.74 -16.85 -17.94
N ALA A 36 26.07 -17.54 -17.02
CA ALA A 36 26.63 -18.66 -16.29
C ALA A 36 27.13 -19.78 -17.22
N GLN A 37 26.35 -20.15 -18.24
CA GLN A 37 26.76 -21.11 -19.26
C GLN A 37 28.01 -20.66 -20.01
N SER A 38 28.05 -19.39 -20.43
CA SER A 38 29.19 -18.82 -21.15
C SER A 38 30.46 -18.78 -20.29
N THR A 39 30.32 -18.54 -18.98
CA THR A 39 31.43 -18.49 -18.04
C THR A 39 32.00 -19.89 -17.82
N VAL A 40 31.16 -20.89 -17.54
CA VAL A 40 31.62 -22.27 -17.33
C VAL A 40 32.28 -22.82 -18.59
N GLY A 41 31.69 -22.60 -19.77
CA GLY A 41 32.25 -23.06 -21.04
C GLY A 41 33.56 -22.37 -21.46
N ARG A 42 33.92 -21.24 -20.85
CA ARG A 42 35.17 -20.49 -21.13
C ARG A 42 36.32 -20.85 -20.19
N VAL A 43 36.07 -21.58 -19.10
CA VAL A 43 37.14 -21.97 -18.17
C VAL A 43 37.98 -23.09 -18.80
N PRO A 44 39.31 -22.91 -18.99
CA PRO A 44 40.18 -23.93 -19.56
C PRO A 44 40.52 -25.00 -18.51
N TRP A 45 39.51 -25.74 -18.05
CA TRP A 45 39.66 -26.85 -17.11
C TRP A 45 39.01 -28.11 -17.69
N THR A 46 39.79 -29.20 -17.78
CA THR A 46 39.38 -30.47 -18.39
C THR A 46 39.46 -31.63 -17.38
N GLY A 47 38.72 -32.70 -17.65
CA GLY A 47 38.69 -33.93 -16.84
C GLY A 47 37.32 -34.21 -16.19
N PRO A 48 37.18 -35.35 -15.48
CA PRO A 48 35.87 -35.89 -15.05
C PRO A 48 35.03 -35.00 -14.13
N ALA A 49 35.62 -33.98 -13.51
CA ALA A 49 34.90 -33.00 -12.69
C ALA A 49 34.35 -31.84 -13.55
N SER A 50 35.04 -31.48 -14.64
CA SER A 50 34.54 -30.54 -15.65
C SER A 50 33.34 -31.14 -16.39
N ASP A 51 33.42 -32.42 -16.78
CA ASP A 51 32.32 -33.12 -17.46
C ASP A 51 31.06 -33.16 -16.57
N ARG A 52 31.19 -33.56 -15.30
CA ARG A 52 30.08 -33.56 -14.33
C ARG A 52 29.48 -32.17 -14.08
N ALA A 53 30.30 -31.12 -14.07
CA ALA A 53 29.82 -29.76 -13.92
C ALA A 53 29.03 -29.30 -15.16
N ASN A 54 29.49 -29.64 -16.36
CA ASN A 54 28.80 -29.34 -17.62
C ASN A 54 27.48 -30.12 -17.76
N ASP A 55 27.46 -31.40 -17.37
CA ASP A 55 26.25 -32.23 -17.35
C ASP A 55 25.20 -31.66 -16.39
N LYS A 56 25.62 -31.31 -15.16
CA LYS A 56 24.71 -30.73 -14.17
C LYS A 56 24.20 -29.36 -14.57
N LEU A 57 25.05 -28.54 -15.20
CA LEU A 57 24.64 -27.26 -15.73
C LEU A 57 23.61 -27.42 -16.86
N SER A 58 23.83 -28.38 -17.76
CA SER A 58 22.89 -28.69 -18.86
C SER A 58 21.54 -29.18 -18.33
N GLU A 59 21.55 -30.06 -17.31
CA GLU A 59 20.33 -30.53 -16.63
C GLU A 59 19.56 -29.36 -15.99
N ASN A 60 20.27 -28.48 -15.27
CA ASN A 60 19.66 -27.31 -14.65
C ASN A 60 19.10 -26.34 -15.69
N MET A 61 19.80 -26.13 -16.82
CA MET A 61 19.32 -25.26 -17.89
C MET A 61 18.03 -25.77 -18.54
N ALA A 62 17.87 -27.09 -18.69
CA ALA A 62 16.63 -27.66 -19.21
C ALA A 62 15.44 -27.38 -18.28
N LYS A 63 15.64 -27.52 -16.97
CA LYS A 63 14.62 -27.23 -15.95
C LYS A 63 14.28 -25.74 -15.88
N VAL A 64 15.30 -24.87 -15.90
CA VAL A 64 15.12 -23.41 -15.91
C VAL A 64 14.32 -22.97 -17.14
N ARG A 65 14.63 -23.49 -18.33
CA ARG A 65 13.86 -23.19 -19.55
C ARG A 65 12.38 -23.53 -19.40
N GLY A 66 12.05 -24.70 -18.85
CA GLY A 66 10.65 -25.05 -18.56
C GLY A 66 9.95 -24.07 -17.62
N THR A 67 10.68 -23.50 -16.65
CA THR A 67 10.14 -22.47 -15.74
C THR A 67 9.98 -21.12 -16.41
N LEU A 68 10.94 -20.74 -17.26
CA LEU A 68 10.85 -19.53 -18.08
C LEU A 68 9.63 -19.59 -19.00
N ASP A 69 9.35 -20.75 -19.58
CA ASP A 69 8.18 -20.96 -20.42
C ASP A 69 6.88 -20.84 -19.60
N LEU A 70 6.82 -21.41 -18.38
CA LEU A 70 5.68 -21.21 -17.47
C LEU A 70 5.47 -19.75 -17.08
N MET A 71 6.55 -18.98 -16.85
CA MET A 71 6.45 -17.55 -16.55
C MET A 71 5.92 -16.75 -17.75
N ARG A 72 6.36 -17.08 -18.97
CA ARG A 72 5.87 -16.47 -20.21
C ARG A 72 4.42 -16.84 -20.47
N ASP A 73 4.02 -18.08 -20.19
CA ASP A 73 2.63 -18.53 -20.30
C ASP A 73 1.73 -17.80 -19.29
N ALA A 74 2.18 -17.63 -18.04
CA ALA A 74 1.47 -16.85 -17.03
C ALA A 74 1.30 -15.38 -17.45
N ALA A 75 2.34 -14.78 -18.04
CA ALA A 75 2.25 -13.44 -18.61
C ALA A 75 1.24 -13.35 -19.75
N GLY A 76 1.23 -14.34 -20.64
CA GLY A 76 0.25 -14.45 -21.72
C GLY A 76 -1.19 -14.55 -21.19
N ILE A 77 -1.43 -15.38 -20.18
CA ILE A 77 -2.73 -15.53 -19.52
C ILE A 77 -3.16 -14.20 -18.87
N ALA A 78 -2.30 -13.54 -18.10
CA ALA A 78 -2.68 -12.27 -17.47
C ALA A 78 -2.95 -11.17 -18.50
N LYS A 79 -2.17 -11.10 -19.59
CA LYS A 79 -2.39 -10.11 -20.66
C LYS A 79 -3.70 -10.36 -21.40
N SER A 80 -3.90 -11.57 -21.91
CA SER A 80 -5.13 -11.95 -22.63
C SER A 80 -6.36 -11.93 -21.73
N GLY A 81 -6.20 -12.28 -20.46
CA GLY A 81 -7.23 -12.19 -19.43
C GLY A 81 -7.63 -10.74 -19.16
N ALA A 82 -6.67 -9.83 -19.02
CA ALA A 82 -6.94 -8.41 -18.88
C ALA A 82 -7.73 -7.85 -20.09
N GLU A 83 -7.34 -8.22 -21.31
CA GLU A 83 -8.06 -7.83 -22.52
C GLU A 83 -9.50 -8.38 -22.54
N SER A 84 -9.69 -9.63 -22.14
CA SER A 84 -11.01 -10.28 -22.10
C SER A 84 -11.94 -9.68 -21.04
N ILE A 85 -11.40 -9.36 -19.86
CA ILE A 85 -12.13 -8.71 -18.77
C ILE A 85 -12.47 -7.27 -19.13
N ASP A 86 -11.55 -6.52 -19.73
CA ASP A 86 -11.81 -5.16 -20.21
C ASP A 86 -12.95 -5.15 -21.24
N ALA A 87 -12.95 -6.09 -22.20
CA ALA A 87 -14.02 -6.22 -23.18
C ALA A 87 -15.38 -6.57 -22.54
N ALA A 88 -15.40 -7.51 -21.59
CA ALA A 88 -16.63 -7.87 -20.87
C ALA A 88 -17.16 -6.73 -20.00
N LYS A 89 -16.25 -5.93 -19.41
CA LYS A 89 -16.58 -4.71 -18.68
C LYS A 89 -17.22 -3.69 -19.61
N ASP A 90 -16.58 -3.39 -20.73
CA ASP A 90 -17.08 -2.42 -21.70
C ASP A 90 -18.47 -2.81 -22.21
N ASP A 91 -18.70 -4.09 -22.48
CA ASP A 91 -20.01 -4.63 -22.83
C ASP A 91 -21.08 -4.34 -21.77
N ALA A 92 -20.78 -4.63 -20.50
CA ALA A 92 -21.72 -4.41 -19.40
C ALA A 92 -21.99 -2.92 -19.16
N VAL A 93 -20.94 -2.08 -19.21
CA VAL A 93 -21.04 -0.62 -19.07
C VAL A 93 -21.83 -0.01 -20.24
N ASN A 94 -21.61 -0.48 -21.47
CA ASN A 94 -22.34 0.02 -22.63
C ASN A 94 -23.81 -0.39 -22.58
N ALA A 95 -24.16 -1.60 -22.12
CA ALA A 95 -25.55 -2.00 -21.93
C ALA A 95 -26.28 -1.11 -20.90
N ILE A 96 -25.59 -0.70 -19.83
CA ILE A 96 -26.11 0.28 -18.86
C ILE A 96 -26.36 1.63 -19.56
N LYS A 97 -25.37 2.15 -20.30
CA LYS A 97 -25.49 3.42 -21.03
C LYS A 97 -26.61 3.39 -22.08
N ASP A 98 -26.77 2.29 -22.81
CA ASP A 98 -27.81 2.11 -23.82
C ASP A 98 -29.21 2.08 -23.22
N ALA A 99 -29.38 1.47 -22.04
CA ALA A 99 -30.62 1.54 -21.29
C ALA A 99 -30.90 2.99 -20.83
N GLU A 100 -29.90 3.69 -20.31
CA GLU A 100 -30.04 5.08 -19.86
C GLU A 100 -30.39 6.04 -21.01
N ALA A 101 -29.81 5.84 -22.20
CA ALA A 101 -30.12 6.58 -23.41
C ALA A 101 -31.56 6.38 -23.90
N GLN A 102 -32.21 5.28 -23.52
CA GLN A 102 -33.61 4.96 -23.86
C GLN A 102 -34.62 5.43 -22.79
N PHE A 103 -34.22 6.40 -21.97
CA PHE A 103 -35.01 6.95 -20.86
C PHE A 103 -35.32 5.92 -19.76
N PHE A 104 -34.46 4.92 -19.57
CA PHE A 104 -34.45 4.12 -18.36
C PHE A 104 -33.44 4.68 -17.34
N SER A 105 -33.54 4.27 -16.09
CA SER A 105 -32.51 4.45 -15.05
C SER A 105 -32.10 3.09 -14.52
N VAL A 106 -30.80 2.89 -14.30
CA VAL A 106 -30.24 1.66 -13.75
C VAL A 106 -29.75 1.91 -12.32
N SER A 107 -30.32 1.21 -11.34
CA SER A 107 -29.93 1.31 -9.93
C SER A 107 -28.72 0.44 -9.60
N GLU A 108 -28.23 0.55 -8.36
CA GLU A 108 -27.02 -0.14 -7.88
C GLU A 108 -27.13 -1.67 -7.99
N ASP A 109 -28.34 -2.23 -7.87
CA ASP A 109 -28.64 -3.66 -8.02
C ASP A 109 -28.93 -4.08 -9.49
N LEU A 110 -28.56 -3.23 -10.44
CA LEU A 110 -28.78 -3.42 -11.88
C LEU A 110 -30.27 -3.57 -12.24
N THR A 111 -31.17 -2.99 -11.44
CA THR A 111 -32.60 -2.94 -11.75
C THR A 111 -32.89 -1.77 -12.70
N VAL A 112 -33.67 -2.02 -13.74
CA VAL A 112 -33.99 -1.04 -14.80
C VAL A 112 -35.38 -0.48 -14.57
N THR A 113 -35.45 0.83 -14.32
CA THR A 113 -36.71 1.56 -14.09
C THR A 113 -36.99 2.53 -15.22
N ASP A 114 -38.24 2.58 -15.68
CA ASP A 114 -38.67 3.50 -16.72
C ASP A 114 -38.85 4.92 -16.19
N ARG A 115 -38.28 5.92 -16.89
CA ARG A 115 -38.41 7.35 -16.54
C ARG A 115 -39.42 8.10 -17.41
N VAL A 116 -40.10 7.44 -18.36
CA VAL A 116 -41.12 8.09 -19.17
C VAL A 116 -42.39 8.35 -18.35
N PRO A 117 -42.96 9.58 -18.41
CA PRO A 117 -44.19 9.92 -17.69
C PRO A 117 -45.38 9.00 -18.02
N TRP A 118 -46.25 8.81 -17.03
CA TRP A 118 -47.41 7.89 -17.08
C TRP A 118 -48.55 8.29 -18.04
N ILE A 119 -48.41 9.40 -18.78
CA ILE A 119 -49.41 9.92 -19.74
C ILE A 119 -49.42 9.16 -21.09
N ILE A 120 -48.82 7.97 -21.15
CA ILE A 120 -48.74 7.12 -22.33
C ILE A 120 -49.89 6.09 -22.37
N SER A 121 -50.28 5.65 -23.58
CA SER A 121 -51.35 4.66 -23.72
C SER A 121 -50.97 3.30 -23.09
N PRO A 122 -51.96 2.49 -22.65
CA PRO A 122 -51.69 1.19 -22.02
C PRO A 122 -50.83 0.24 -22.88
N ALA A 123 -50.99 0.28 -24.20
CA ALA A 123 -50.17 -0.50 -25.13
C ALA A 123 -48.70 -0.07 -25.12
N VAL A 124 -48.42 1.24 -25.07
CA VAL A 124 -47.05 1.77 -24.99
C VAL A 124 -46.42 1.45 -23.63
N ALA A 125 -47.20 1.55 -22.54
CA ALA A 125 -46.74 1.18 -21.20
C ALA A 125 -46.30 -0.29 -21.11
N LEU A 126 -47.08 -1.22 -21.70
CA LEU A 126 -46.71 -2.64 -21.78
C LEU A 126 -45.42 -2.85 -22.57
N MET A 127 -45.28 -2.20 -23.73
CA MET A 127 -44.07 -2.28 -24.55
C MET A 127 -42.83 -1.78 -23.81
N ARG A 128 -42.94 -0.67 -23.06
CA ARG A 128 -41.80 -0.16 -22.28
C ARG A 128 -41.44 -1.05 -21.10
N LYS A 129 -42.43 -1.67 -20.42
CA LYS A 129 -42.17 -2.70 -19.39
C LYS A 129 -41.40 -3.90 -19.94
N LEU A 130 -41.79 -4.39 -21.12
CA LEU A 130 -41.06 -5.48 -21.78
C LEU A 130 -39.63 -5.07 -22.15
N LYS A 131 -39.43 -3.85 -22.66
CA LYS A 131 -38.09 -3.30 -22.94
C LYS A 131 -37.23 -3.17 -21.68
N ALA A 132 -37.79 -2.67 -20.57
CA ALA A 132 -37.08 -2.56 -19.30
C ALA A 132 -36.65 -3.93 -18.78
N ALA A 133 -37.55 -4.93 -18.82
CA ALA A 133 -37.24 -6.30 -18.42
C ALA A 133 -36.14 -6.92 -19.30
N HIS A 134 -36.18 -6.69 -20.61
CA HIS A 134 -35.15 -7.15 -21.54
C HIS A 134 -33.80 -6.48 -21.28
N ALA A 135 -33.76 -5.15 -21.13
CA ALA A 135 -32.54 -4.42 -20.81
C ALA A 135 -31.95 -4.85 -19.47
N GLN A 136 -32.79 -5.08 -18.46
CA GLN A 136 -32.35 -5.60 -17.16
C GLN A 136 -31.72 -6.99 -17.27
N ALA A 137 -32.35 -7.89 -18.04
CA ALA A 137 -31.82 -9.22 -18.27
C ALA A 137 -30.47 -9.18 -19.01
N ASP A 138 -30.34 -8.33 -20.03
CA ASP A 138 -29.11 -8.16 -20.80
C ASP A 138 -27.97 -7.59 -19.94
N ILE A 139 -28.21 -6.52 -19.18
CA ILE A 139 -27.23 -5.93 -18.25
C ILE A 139 -26.74 -6.97 -17.24
N ARG A 140 -27.66 -7.74 -16.63
CA ARG A 140 -27.31 -8.79 -15.67
C ARG A 140 -26.54 -9.93 -16.32
N ALA A 141 -26.90 -10.32 -17.55
CA ALA A 141 -26.17 -11.34 -18.30
C ALA A 141 -24.72 -10.91 -18.58
N LYS A 142 -24.52 -9.68 -19.05
CA LYS A 142 -23.19 -9.12 -19.31
C LYS A 142 -22.36 -8.96 -18.04
N ALA A 143 -22.98 -8.54 -16.93
CA ALA A 143 -22.32 -8.51 -15.63
C ALA A 143 -21.87 -9.90 -15.15
N MET A 144 -22.67 -10.95 -15.37
CA MET A 144 -22.26 -12.33 -15.07
C MET A 144 -21.12 -12.82 -15.98
N VAL A 145 -21.10 -12.40 -17.26
CA VAL A 145 -19.99 -12.71 -18.17
C VAL A 145 -18.70 -12.06 -17.68
N LEU A 146 -18.75 -10.81 -17.22
CA LEU A 146 -17.61 -10.13 -16.61
C LEU A 146 -17.06 -10.89 -15.40
N GLU A 147 -17.93 -11.23 -14.43
CA GLU A 147 -17.55 -11.99 -13.23
C GLU A 147 -16.94 -13.36 -13.59
N LYS A 148 -17.53 -14.05 -14.57
CA LYS A 148 -17.03 -15.35 -15.03
C LYS A 148 -15.68 -15.24 -15.75
N ALA A 149 -15.48 -14.20 -16.57
CA ALA A 149 -14.21 -13.98 -17.25
C ALA A 149 -13.08 -13.75 -16.24
N ASP A 150 -13.34 -12.96 -15.20
CA ASP A 150 -12.39 -12.73 -14.11
C ASP A 150 -12.04 -14.03 -13.36
N GLN A 151 -13.05 -14.80 -12.96
CA GLN A 151 -12.84 -16.09 -12.29
C GLN A 151 -12.06 -17.08 -13.15
N GLN A 152 -12.34 -17.15 -14.45
CA GLN A 152 -11.61 -18.03 -15.37
C GLN A 152 -10.12 -17.67 -15.46
N VAL A 153 -9.80 -16.38 -15.47
CA VAL A 153 -8.41 -15.91 -15.48
C VAL A 153 -7.74 -16.25 -14.14
N ALA A 154 -8.43 -16.06 -13.01
CA ALA A 154 -7.94 -16.45 -11.70
C ALA A 154 -7.59 -17.95 -11.63
N ASP A 155 -8.51 -18.82 -12.08
CA ASP A 155 -8.31 -20.27 -12.07
C ASP A 155 -7.11 -20.71 -12.95
N GLN A 156 -6.92 -20.04 -14.10
CA GLN A 156 -5.78 -20.30 -14.99
C GLN A 156 -4.45 -19.88 -14.34
N LEU A 157 -4.42 -18.73 -13.68
CA LEU A 157 -3.23 -18.24 -12.97
C LEU A 157 -2.90 -19.09 -11.73
N ASP A 158 -3.90 -19.58 -11.02
CA ASP A 158 -3.73 -20.53 -9.92
C ASP A 158 -3.12 -21.85 -10.40
N GLY A 159 -3.58 -22.35 -11.54
CA GLY A 159 -3.00 -23.54 -12.19
C GLY A 159 -1.53 -23.36 -12.55
N MET A 160 -1.13 -22.18 -13.05
CA MET A 160 0.28 -21.88 -13.34
C MET A 160 1.11 -21.74 -12.07
N THR A 161 0.55 -21.11 -11.04
CA THR A 161 1.21 -20.96 -9.73
C THR A 161 1.48 -22.32 -9.10
N ALA A 162 0.55 -23.27 -9.23
CA ALA A 162 0.75 -24.64 -8.76
C ALA A 162 1.95 -25.32 -9.45
N LYS A 163 2.06 -25.20 -10.78
CA LYS A 163 3.19 -25.75 -11.54
C LYS A 163 4.52 -25.10 -11.18
N LEU A 164 4.54 -23.79 -10.94
CA LEU A 164 5.75 -23.07 -10.50
C LEU A 164 6.20 -23.54 -9.10
N ARG A 165 5.28 -23.91 -8.21
CA ARG A 165 5.62 -24.46 -6.89
C ARG A 165 6.25 -25.86 -6.95
N GLU A 166 5.99 -26.61 -8.02
CA GLU A 166 6.55 -27.94 -8.23
C GLU A 166 7.98 -27.90 -8.80
N PHE A 167 8.47 -26.73 -9.21
CA PHE A 167 9.81 -26.58 -9.76
C PHE A 167 10.91 -26.86 -8.72
N ASP A 168 11.79 -27.81 -9.03
CA ASP A 168 12.99 -28.11 -8.26
C ASP A 168 14.19 -28.38 -9.18
N LEU A 169 15.34 -27.77 -8.87
CA LEU A 169 16.60 -27.98 -9.58
C LEU A 169 17.33 -29.25 -9.10
N ALA A 170 17.04 -29.73 -7.90
CA ALA A 170 17.88 -30.69 -7.19
C ALA A 170 17.43 -32.16 -7.26
N GLY A 171 16.33 -32.55 -7.91
CA GLY A 171 15.91 -33.96 -7.94
C GLY A 171 15.67 -34.54 -6.53
N GLY A 172 15.52 -33.67 -5.53
CA GLY A 172 14.94 -34.02 -4.25
C GLY A 172 13.44 -33.87 -4.44
N LYS A 173 12.65 -34.75 -3.81
CA LYS A 173 11.29 -34.33 -3.46
C LYS A 173 11.43 -32.96 -2.85
N GLY A 174 10.64 -31.97 -3.30
CA GLY A 174 10.45 -30.74 -2.56
C GLY A 174 10.34 -31.15 -1.11
N GLY A 175 11.40 -30.85 -0.34
CA GLY A 175 11.52 -31.38 1.00
C GLY A 175 10.26 -30.97 1.73
N PRO A 176 9.77 -31.77 2.71
CA PRO A 176 8.81 -31.20 3.65
C PRO A 176 9.36 -29.85 4.05
N ALA A 177 8.52 -28.80 3.94
CA ALA A 177 8.89 -27.41 4.14
C ALA A 177 10.01 -27.36 5.16
N ASP A 178 11.19 -26.91 4.75
CA ASP A 178 12.30 -26.79 5.69
C ASP A 178 11.79 -25.94 6.85
N THR A 179 11.47 -26.62 7.95
CA THR A 179 11.17 -26.02 9.25
C THR A 179 12.46 -25.54 9.90
N GLY A 180 13.58 -25.50 9.17
CA GLY A 180 14.68 -24.60 9.42
C GLY A 180 14.10 -23.23 9.73
N LYS A 181 14.31 -22.79 10.97
CA LYS A 181 13.80 -21.52 11.52
C LYS A 181 13.90 -20.44 10.44
N ALA A 182 12.76 -20.03 9.87
CA ALA A 182 12.71 -18.86 9.02
C ALA A 182 13.35 -17.72 9.84
N GLY A 183 14.43 -17.14 9.33
CA GLY A 183 15.01 -15.95 9.92
C GLY A 183 13.95 -14.85 9.98
N ASN A 184 14.15 -13.84 10.81
CA ASN A 184 13.30 -12.66 10.71
C ASN A 184 13.38 -12.09 9.28
N PRO A 185 12.27 -11.56 8.72
CA PRO A 185 12.35 -10.78 7.50
C PRO A 185 13.40 -9.69 7.67
N LYS A 186 14.14 -9.38 6.62
CA LYS A 186 15.26 -8.45 6.68
C LYS A 186 15.26 -7.51 5.49
N VAL A 187 15.34 -6.21 5.77
CA VAL A 187 15.61 -5.22 4.72
C VAL A 187 16.99 -5.49 4.10
N THR A 188 17.05 -5.64 2.78
CA THR A 188 18.28 -5.90 2.02
C THR A 188 18.59 -4.76 1.06
N GLY A 189 19.88 -4.39 1.01
CA GLY A 189 20.35 -3.30 0.17
C GLY A 189 19.94 -1.91 0.68
N LEU A 190 20.28 -0.91 -0.12
CA LEU A 190 19.79 0.45 0.06
C LEU A 190 18.49 0.63 -0.73
N PRO A 191 17.61 1.57 -0.33
CA PRO A 191 16.49 1.97 -1.14
C PRO A 191 16.92 2.41 -2.54
N GLY A 192 15.99 2.28 -3.48
CA GLY A 192 16.15 2.85 -4.80
C GLY A 192 16.32 4.38 -4.79
N PRO A 193 16.67 4.98 -5.93
CA PRO A 193 16.74 6.44 -6.04
C PRO A 193 15.38 7.08 -5.72
N LEU A 194 15.40 8.21 -5.03
CA LEU A 194 14.21 9.01 -4.77
C LEU A 194 13.66 9.58 -6.08
N ARG A 195 12.38 9.31 -6.36
CA ARG A 195 11.68 9.76 -7.56
C ARG A 195 10.61 10.78 -7.16
N PRO A 196 10.60 12.01 -7.71
CA PRO A 196 9.59 13.01 -7.37
C PRO A 196 8.17 12.48 -7.60
N GLU A 197 7.26 12.75 -6.66
CA GLU A 197 5.83 12.42 -6.77
C GLU A 197 4.97 13.68 -6.85
N SER A 198 4.90 14.45 -5.76
CA SER A 198 3.99 15.59 -5.64
C SER A 198 4.62 16.75 -4.87
N LYS A 199 4.16 17.97 -5.17
CA LYS A 199 4.50 19.19 -4.45
C LYS A 199 3.35 19.72 -3.58
N ALA A 200 2.22 19.00 -3.56
CA ALA A 200 0.98 19.50 -2.97
C ALA A 200 1.03 19.51 -1.43
N ALA A 201 1.58 18.45 -0.83
CA ALA A 201 1.67 18.27 0.61
C ALA A 201 2.88 17.39 0.98
N ASP A 202 3.18 17.32 2.27
CA ASP A 202 4.05 16.33 2.89
C ASP A 202 3.29 15.54 3.97
N LEU A 203 3.97 14.62 4.64
CA LEU A 203 3.45 13.79 5.74
C LEU A 203 2.23 12.97 5.34
N ASN A 204 2.20 12.57 4.07
CA ASN A 204 1.12 11.74 3.55
C ASN A 204 1.16 10.36 4.21
N SER A 205 0.02 9.89 4.68
CA SER A 205 -0.21 8.49 5.03
C SER A 205 -1.02 7.81 3.93
N THR A 206 -0.76 6.52 3.69
CA THR A 206 -1.47 5.73 2.68
C THR A 206 -1.74 4.32 3.18
N LEU A 207 -2.66 3.61 2.54
CA LEU A 207 -2.88 2.19 2.75
C LEU A 207 -2.27 1.41 1.58
N PRO A 208 -1.37 0.44 1.84
CA PRO A 208 -0.67 -0.30 0.80
C PRO A 208 -1.62 -0.86 -0.28
N GLY A 209 -1.39 -0.51 -1.54
CA GLY A 209 -2.10 -1.05 -2.69
C GLY A 209 -3.52 -0.52 -2.93
N THR A 210 -3.98 0.45 -2.14
CA THR A 210 -5.36 1.00 -2.25
C THR A 210 -5.47 2.24 -3.14
N GLY A 211 -4.36 2.96 -3.32
CA GLY A 211 -4.37 4.29 -3.94
C GLY A 211 -4.93 5.41 -3.05
N ILE A 212 -5.32 5.12 -1.81
CA ILE A 212 -5.79 6.13 -0.85
C ILE A 212 -4.61 6.95 -0.35
N GLU A 213 -4.76 8.26 -0.37
CA GLU A 213 -3.77 9.22 0.14
C GLU A 213 -4.42 10.17 1.13
N ILE A 214 -3.85 10.26 2.32
CA ILE A 214 -4.27 11.16 3.38
C ILE A 214 -3.11 12.14 3.61
N SER A 215 -3.30 13.42 3.33
CA SER A 215 -2.21 14.40 3.39
C SER A 215 -2.11 15.11 4.74
N GLY A 216 -0.92 15.63 5.05
CA GLY A 216 -0.78 16.74 6.02
C GLY A 216 -1.38 18.05 5.50
N ASP A 217 -1.13 19.16 6.19
CA ASP A 217 -1.69 20.49 5.87
C ASP A 217 -1.41 20.96 4.43
N GLY A 218 -0.26 20.57 3.89
CA GLY A 218 0.15 20.90 2.52
C GLY A 218 0.09 22.40 2.17
N ARG A 219 0.13 22.71 0.87
CA ARG A 219 0.07 24.10 0.38
C ARG A 219 -1.33 24.71 0.44
N THR A 220 -2.35 23.88 0.57
CA THR A 220 -3.76 24.29 0.74
C THR A 220 -4.03 24.80 2.16
N GLY A 221 -3.15 24.48 3.12
CA GLY A 221 -3.29 24.87 4.53
C GLY A 221 -4.25 23.98 5.32
N TYR A 222 -4.72 22.88 4.73
CA TYR A 222 -5.59 21.90 5.38
C TYR A 222 -5.33 20.47 4.86
N PRO A 223 -5.47 19.45 5.72
CA PRO A 223 -5.36 18.04 5.35
C PRO A 223 -6.37 17.61 4.30
N THR A 224 -5.96 16.71 3.41
CA THR A 224 -6.80 16.17 2.34
C THR A 224 -6.94 14.66 2.45
N LEU A 225 -8.07 14.14 1.95
CA LEU A 225 -8.28 12.74 1.61
C LEU A 225 -8.45 12.66 0.09
N ASN A 226 -7.53 11.98 -0.58
CA ASN A 226 -7.46 11.86 -2.04
C ASN A 226 -7.51 13.22 -2.76
N GLY A 227 -6.77 14.20 -2.23
CA GLY A 227 -6.68 15.56 -2.76
C GLY A 227 -7.93 16.43 -2.56
N GLN A 228 -9.00 15.89 -1.95
CA GLN A 228 -10.15 16.65 -1.50
C GLN A 228 -10.02 16.99 -0.02
N ARG A 229 -10.67 18.05 0.44
CA ARG A 229 -10.67 18.40 1.88
C ARG A 229 -11.06 17.18 2.71
N ASN A 230 -10.30 16.89 3.76
CA ASN A 230 -10.57 15.76 4.63
C ASN A 230 -12.01 15.88 5.21
N PRO A 231 -12.87 14.87 5.01
CA PRO A 231 -14.29 14.95 5.38
C PRO A 231 -14.54 14.72 6.88
N LEU A 232 -13.52 14.37 7.68
CA LEU A 232 -13.68 14.10 9.10
C LEU A 232 -14.35 15.27 9.83
N GLU A 233 -15.50 14.99 10.44
CA GLU A 233 -16.21 15.97 11.25
C GLU A 233 -15.55 16.13 12.62
N ILE A 234 -15.04 17.34 12.87
CA ILE A 234 -14.47 17.74 14.15
C ILE A 234 -15.39 18.75 14.81
N GLU A 235 -15.77 18.50 16.06
CA GLU A 235 -16.75 19.31 16.80
C GLU A 235 -16.36 20.80 16.83
N ALA A 236 -15.08 21.10 17.04
CA ALA A 236 -14.55 22.46 17.08
C ALA A 236 -14.74 23.24 15.77
N ASN A 237 -14.93 22.54 14.65
CA ASN A 237 -15.05 23.10 13.30
C ASN A 237 -16.50 23.22 12.81
N ARG A 238 -17.51 22.83 13.61
CA ARG A 238 -18.92 22.79 13.19
C ARG A 238 -19.51 24.15 12.79
N ASP A 239 -18.88 25.25 13.17
CA ASP A 239 -19.25 26.61 12.76
C ASP A 239 -18.68 27.00 11.38
N GLY A 240 -18.12 26.04 10.63
CA GLY A 240 -17.56 26.24 9.29
C GLY A 240 -16.17 26.87 9.29
N ARG A 241 -15.55 27.05 10.46
CA ARG A 241 -14.18 27.55 10.59
C ARG A 241 -13.23 26.42 10.97
N ASP A 242 -12.11 26.34 10.26
CA ASP A 242 -11.08 25.35 10.51
C ASP A 242 -10.23 25.77 11.73
N LYS A 243 -10.65 25.30 12.92
CA LYS A 243 -9.94 25.54 14.18
C LYS A 243 -9.00 24.39 14.52
N VAL A 244 -9.33 23.18 14.07
CA VAL A 244 -8.60 21.94 14.32
C VAL A 244 -8.40 21.21 12.99
N ARG A 245 -7.21 20.67 12.78
CA ARG A 245 -6.82 19.91 11.58
C ARG A 245 -6.68 18.42 11.91
N PRO A 246 -7.23 17.51 11.09
CA PRO A 246 -7.01 16.07 11.23
C PRO A 246 -5.70 15.68 10.54
N LEU A 247 -4.57 15.83 11.22
CA LEU A 247 -3.27 15.44 10.69
C LEU A 247 -3.14 13.91 10.70
N PRO A 248 -2.78 13.28 9.57
CA PRO A 248 -2.63 11.83 9.53
C PRO A 248 -1.42 11.40 10.35
N THR A 249 -1.60 10.34 11.12
CA THR A 249 -0.56 9.72 11.95
C THR A 249 -0.18 8.32 11.47
N GLY A 250 -1.10 7.68 10.74
CA GLY A 250 -0.89 6.37 10.16
C GLY A 250 -2.19 5.80 9.58
N THR A 251 -2.13 4.54 9.20
CA THR A 251 -3.27 3.77 8.70
C THR A 251 -3.24 2.35 9.24
N ILE A 252 -4.36 1.64 9.09
CA ILE A 252 -4.43 0.20 9.38
C ILE A 252 -5.28 -0.50 8.33
N VAL A 253 -4.80 -1.62 7.80
CA VAL A 253 -5.65 -2.63 7.16
C VAL A 253 -6.04 -3.63 8.24
N GLY A 254 -7.31 -3.58 8.64
CA GLY A 254 -7.95 -4.45 9.64
C GLY A 254 -8.45 -5.78 9.07
N PRO A 255 -9.20 -6.55 9.87
CA PRO A 255 -9.88 -7.76 9.42
C PRO A 255 -10.75 -7.50 8.18
N ASP A 256 -10.85 -8.52 7.33
CA ASP A 256 -11.68 -8.49 6.11
C ASP A 256 -11.34 -7.33 5.16
N GLY A 257 -10.12 -6.78 5.26
CA GLY A 257 -9.65 -5.66 4.44
C GLY A 257 -10.23 -4.31 4.84
N LYS A 258 -10.86 -4.20 6.01
CA LYS A 258 -11.38 -2.94 6.54
C LYS A 258 -10.26 -1.91 6.68
N GLN A 259 -10.51 -0.67 6.27
CA GLN A 259 -9.46 0.35 6.13
C GLN A 259 -9.67 1.45 7.15
N TYR A 260 -8.69 1.67 8.01
CA TYR A 260 -8.73 2.70 9.02
C TYR A 260 -7.71 3.80 8.75
N ALA A 261 -8.13 5.05 8.93
CA ALA A 261 -7.27 6.20 9.04
C ALA A 261 -7.07 6.57 10.51
N LEU A 262 -5.85 6.99 10.85
CA LEU A 262 -5.47 7.42 12.18
C LEU A 262 -5.08 8.90 12.14
N TYR A 263 -5.72 9.71 12.97
CA TYR A 263 -5.55 11.17 12.97
C TYR A 263 -5.15 11.71 14.35
N SER A 264 -4.31 12.74 14.36
CA SER A 264 -4.25 13.69 15.46
C SER A 264 -5.14 14.88 15.15
N GLU A 265 -6.01 15.26 16.09
CA GLU A 265 -6.90 16.42 15.97
C GLU A 265 -6.19 17.65 16.56
N VAL A 266 -5.34 18.29 15.75
CA VAL A 266 -4.42 19.36 16.22
C VAL A 266 -5.02 20.75 16.00
N PRO A 267 -5.09 21.63 17.01
CA PRO A 267 -5.53 23.02 16.81
C PRO A 267 -4.58 23.80 15.88
N TYR A 268 -5.12 24.69 15.04
CA TYR A 268 -4.28 25.58 14.23
C TYR A 268 -3.52 26.62 15.04
N THR A 269 -4.12 27.07 16.15
CA THR A 269 -3.57 28.08 17.04
C THR A 269 -3.52 27.59 18.48
N LEU A 270 -2.49 28.01 19.19
CA LEU A 270 -2.39 27.85 20.64
C LEU A 270 -3.42 28.74 21.36
N PRO A 271 -3.70 28.50 22.66
CA PRO A 271 -4.66 29.32 23.43
C PRO A 271 -4.31 30.81 23.49
N ASN A 272 -3.04 31.17 23.30
CA ASN A 272 -2.56 32.55 23.25
C ASN A 272 -2.73 33.21 21.86
N GLY A 273 -3.25 32.48 20.86
CA GLY A 273 -3.47 32.96 19.49
C GLY A 273 -2.30 32.73 18.52
N ASP A 274 -1.15 32.24 19.00
CA ASP A 274 0.00 31.97 18.14
C ASP A 274 -0.22 30.72 17.28
N PRO A 275 0.43 30.60 16.10
CA PRO A 275 0.41 29.37 15.31
C PRO A 275 0.90 28.18 16.13
N ASN A 276 0.15 27.07 16.09
CA ASN A 276 0.52 25.86 16.80
C ASN A 276 1.59 25.07 16.04
N PRO A 277 2.81 24.90 16.62
CA PRO A 277 3.90 24.18 15.98
C PRO A 277 3.78 22.65 16.10
N GLU A 278 2.85 22.17 16.92
CA GLU A 278 2.64 20.74 17.15
C GLU A 278 2.05 20.06 15.92
N TYR A 279 2.43 18.81 15.72
CA TYR A 279 1.95 17.95 14.63
C TYR A 279 1.20 16.71 15.14
N ALA A 280 1.04 16.58 16.45
CA ALA A 280 0.30 15.49 17.08
C ALA A 280 -0.47 15.94 18.34
N THR A 281 -1.42 15.12 18.75
CA THR A 281 -2.09 15.17 20.06
C THR A 281 -1.87 13.87 20.82
N THR A 282 -2.10 13.90 22.13
CA THR A 282 -1.93 12.72 23.01
C THR A 282 -2.74 11.51 22.56
N ASP A 283 -3.98 11.75 22.11
CA ASP A 283 -4.86 10.70 21.62
C ASP A 283 -4.82 10.65 20.09
N THR A 284 -4.95 9.44 19.54
CA THR A 284 -5.12 9.23 18.10
C THR A 284 -6.57 8.87 17.78
N THR A 285 -7.26 9.69 17.00
CA THR A 285 -8.61 9.41 16.48
C THR A 285 -8.55 8.33 15.41
N VAL A 286 -9.48 7.38 15.47
CA VAL A 286 -9.64 6.30 14.49
C VAL A 286 -10.89 6.55 13.65
N VAL A 287 -10.73 6.48 12.34
CA VAL A 287 -11.81 6.66 11.34
C VAL A 287 -11.85 5.45 10.44
N ASP A 288 -13.04 4.94 10.18
CA ASP A 288 -13.28 3.91 9.16
C ASP A 288 -13.44 4.59 7.80
N LEU A 289 -12.60 4.24 6.83
CA LEU A 289 -12.61 4.90 5.53
C LEU A 289 -13.82 4.52 4.66
N ALA A 290 -14.64 3.56 5.08
CA ALA A 290 -15.97 3.36 4.50
C ALA A 290 -16.97 4.49 4.86
N ASP A 291 -16.77 5.17 5.99
CA ASP A 291 -17.48 6.40 6.39
C ASP A 291 -16.46 7.43 6.93
N PRO A 292 -15.71 8.09 6.04
CA PRO A 292 -14.56 8.91 6.43
C PRO A 292 -14.95 10.21 7.16
N SER A 293 -16.24 10.56 7.19
CA SER A 293 -16.74 11.70 7.97
C SER A 293 -16.86 11.41 9.47
N THR A 294 -16.94 10.14 9.87
CA THR A 294 -17.33 9.75 11.22
C THR A 294 -16.20 9.07 11.97
N ARG A 295 -15.94 9.52 13.20
CA ARG A 295 -15.04 8.83 14.13
C ARG A 295 -15.63 7.50 14.58
N VAL A 296 -14.84 6.42 14.56
CA VAL A 296 -15.24 5.11 15.12
C VAL A 296 -14.69 4.88 16.53
N GLY A 297 -13.66 5.61 16.93
CA GLY A 297 -13.09 5.57 18.27
C GLY A 297 -11.81 6.39 18.38
N ALA A 298 -11.08 6.20 19.48
CA ALA A 298 -9.79 6.84 19.72
C ALA A 298 -8.88 5.91 20.52
N LEU A 299 -7.57 6.05 20.27
CA LEU A 299 -6.50 5.38 21.01
C LEU A 299 -6.01 6.36 22.09
N SER A 300 -6.52 6.19 23.31
CA SER A 300 -6.23 7.13 24.39
C SER A 300 -4.80 6.96 24.91
N GLY A 301 -4.06 8.07 25.01
CA GLY A 301 -2.68 8.07 25.47
C GLY A 301 -1.66 7.51 24.47
N ILE A 302 -2.08 7.26 23.22
CA ILE A 302 -1.21 6.76 22.15
C ILE A 302 -1.16 7.82 21.06
N ALA A 303 -0.08 8.59 21.04
CA ALA A 303 0.14 9.63 20.04
C ALA A 303 0.77 9.03 18.77
N GLN A 304 0.55 9.69 17.62
CA GLN A 304 1.20 9.35 16.34
C GLN A 304 1.11 7.85 15.97
N ALA A 305 -0.08 7.27 16.16
CA ALA A 305 -0.23 5.83 16.01
C ALA A 305 -0.27 5.37 14.55
N SER A 306 0.23 4.17 14.32
CA SER A 306 0.00 3.37 13.11
C SER A 306 -0.21 1.91 13.50
N GLY A 307 -0.73 1.07 12.60
CA GLY A 307 -1.01 -0.31 12.96
C GLY A 307 -1.18 -1.28 11.82
N ALA A 308 -1.16 -2.56 12.18
CA ALA A 308 -1.39 -3.68 11.29
C ALA A 308 -2.27 -4.73 11.98
N TYR A 309 -3.04 -5.47 11.19
CA TYR A 309 -3.77 -6.63 11.68
C TYR A 309 -2.91 -7.90 11.57
N ASP A 310 -2.81 -8.65 12.65
CA ASP A 310 -2.24 -10.00 12.66
C ASP A 310 -3.35 -11.04 12.50
N SER A 311 -3.47 -11.59 11.29
CA SER A 311 -4.46 -12.61 10.96
C SER A 311 -4.24 -13.94 11.68
N LYS A 312 -3.02 -14.22 12.17
CA LYS A 312 -2.72 -15.48 12.87
C LYS A 312 -3.29 -15.49 14.28
N THR A 313 -3.28 -14.34 14.94
CA THR A 313 -3.77 -14.20 16.31
C THR A 313 -5.12 -13.50 16.39
N ASN A 314 -5.63 -13.00 15.25
CA ASN A 314 -6.83 -12.18 15.14
C ASN A 314 -6.74 -10.91 16.01
N ARG A 315 -5.59 -10.23 16.01
CA ARG A 315 -5.33 -9.06 16.88
C ARG A 315 -4.85 -7.85 16.08
N MET A 316 -5.13 -6.68 16.61
CA MET A 316 -4.56 -5.43 16.13
C MET A 316 -3.24 -5.17 16.82
N ILE A 317 -2.23 -4.85 16.02
CA ILE A 317 -0.89 -4.47 16.45
C ILE A 317 -0.75 -2.98 16.20
N ILE A 318 -0.51 -2.21 17.26
CA ILE A 318 -0.43 -0.76 17.21
C ILE A 318 0.95 -0.32 17.68
N VAL A 319 1.53 0.63 16.97
CA VAL A 319 2.74 1.34 17.38
C VAL A 319 2.41 2.81 17.51
N GLY A 320 2.84 3.43 18.60
CA GLY A 320 2.66 4.87 18.83
C GLY A 320 3.53 5.39 19.96
N ASN A 321 3.61 6.71 20.07
CA ASN A 321 4.44 7.39 21.05
C ASN A 321 3.67 7.62 22.36
N THR A 322 4.40 7.70 23.47
CA THR A 322 3.82 7.99 24.80
C THR A 322 3.45 9.45 25.00
N GLY A 323 3.89 10.33 24.10
CA GLY A 323 3.62 11.75 24.13
C GLY A 323 3.61 12.35 22.72
N PRO A 324 2.94 13.51 22.53
CA PRO A 324 2.79 14.14 21.23
C PRO A 324 3.89 15.17 20.91
N HIS A 325 4.77 15.45 21.87
CA HIS A 325 5.66 16.60 21.79
C HIS A 325 6.97 16.27 21.07
N PRO A 326 7.50 17.19 20.25
CA PRO A 326 8.86 17.11 19.76
C PRO A 326 9.85 16.88 20.91
N GLY A 327 10.62 15.81 20.84
CA GLY A 327 11.56 15.28 21.82
C GLY A 327 11.09 13.99 22.48
N ASP A 328 9.78 13.65 22.43
CA ASP A 328 9.25 12.41 22.99
C ASP A 328 9.51 11.23 22.04
N ARG A 329 10.69 10.63 22.19
CA ARG A 329 11.19 9.54 21.32
C ARG A 329 10.75 8.14 21.76
N THR A 330 10.07 8.02 22.89
CA THR A 330 9.59 6.73 23.43
C THR A 330 8.43 6.21 22.61
N ARG A 331 8.74 5.20 21.78
CA ARG A 331 7.78 4.52 20.91
C ARG A 331 7.43 3.15 21.47
N MET A 332 6.14 2.91 21.67
CA MET A 332 5.62 1.72 22.33
C MET A 332 4.87 0.83 21.34
N LEU A 333 4.96 -0.48 21.56
CA LEU A 333 4.13 -1.49 20.92
C LEU A 333 2.93 -1.81 21.81
N TYR A 334 1.75 -1.91 21.21
CA TYR A 334 0.52 -2.32 21.86
C TYR A 334 -0.16 -3.43 21.05
N VAL A 335 -0.83 -4.35 21.74
CA VAL A 335 -1.54 -5.47 21.11
C VAL A 335 -2.93 -5.57 21.72
N SER A 336 -3.95 -5.66 20.87
CA SER A 336 -5.35 -5.80 21.32
C SER A 336 -5.65 -7.21 21.83
N ASP A 337 -6.80 -7.38 22.49
CA ASP A 337 -7.43 -8.71 22.57
C ASP A 337 -7.89 -9.19 21.19
N PRO A 338 -8.16 -10.50 21.00
CA PRO A 338 -8.64 -11.00 19.73
C PRO A 338 -9.94 -10.29 19.36
N ILE A 339 -10.09 -9.95 18.08
CA ILE A 339 -11.21 -9.14 17.62
C ILE A 339 -12.50 -9.95 17.76
N ASP A 340 -13.45 -9.37 18.51
CA ASP A 340 -14.82 -9.87 18.63
C ASP A 340 -15.61 -9.44 17.38
N PRO A 341 -16.08 -10.38 16.53
CA PRO A 341 -16.85 -10.04 15.34
C PRO A 341 -18.17 -9.31 15.64
N SER A 342 -18.72 -9.46 16.85
CA SER A 342 -19.93 -8.75 17.26
C SER A 342 -19.65 -7.30 17.67
N ASN A 343 -18.40 -6.99 18.04
CA ASN A 343 -17.93 -5.66 18.40
C ASN A 343 -16.59 -5.38 17.69
N PRO A 344 -16.56 -5.26 16.35
CA PRO A 344 -15.33 -5.27 15.56
C PRO A 344 -14.41 -4.07 15.79
N ASN A 345 -14.86 -3.07 16.55
CA ASN A 345 -14.12 -1.86 16.90
C ASN A 345 -13.63 -1.87 18.38
N ASP A 346 -14.03 -2.83 19.21
CA ASP A 346 -13.65 -2.88 20.63
C ASP A 346 -12.17 -3.19 20.87
N TRP A 347 -11.44 -3.61 19.83
CA TRP A 347 -9.98 -3.75 19.88
C TRP A 347 -9.29 -2.47 20.38
N MET A 348 -9.84 -1.29 20.08
CA MET A 348 -9.30 0.00 20.53
C MET A 348 -9.24 0.14 22.05
N ARG A 349 -10.17 -0.52 22.76
CA ARG A 349 -10.27 -0.47 24.24
C ARG A 349 -9.52 -1.59 24.93
N THR A 350 -9.05 -2.59 24.19
CA THR A 350 -8.38 -3.78 24.72
C THR A 350 -6.87 -3.79 24.45
N LEU A 351 -6.33 -2.70 23.91
CA LEU A 351 -4.90 -2.53 23.67
C LEU A 351 -4.10 -2.62 24.98
N LYS A 352 -3.11 -3.51 24.98
CA LYS A 352 -2.19 -3.73 26.11
C LYS A 352 -0.78 -3.37 25.68
N PRO A 353 -0.03 -2.55 26.45
CA PRO A 353 1.36 -2.25 26.14
C PRO A 353 2.20 -3.53 26.23
N GLN A 354 3.07 -3.73 25.24
CA GLN A 354 4.01 -4.85 25.18
C GLN A 354 5.44 -4.43 25.52
N GLY A 355 5.81 -3.17 25.25
CA GLY A 355 7.13 -2.63 25.56
C GLY A 355 7.55 -1.52 24.59
N GLU A 356 8.72 -0.95 24.86
CA GLU A 356 9.36 0.05 24.00
C GLU A 356 10.06 -0.59 22.80
N ILE A 357 9.95 0.04 21.63
CA ILE A 357 10.64 -0.34 20.42
C ILE A 357 12.05 0.25 20.42
N GLN A 358 13.03 -0.56 20.80
CA GLN A 358 14.41 -0.12 21.04
C GLN A 358 15.16 0.21 19.75
N GLY A 359 14.90 -0.56 18.69
CA GLY A 359 15.60 -0.41 17.41
C GLY A 359 15.12 0.78 16.58
N LEU A 360 13.93 1.29 16.84
CA LEU A 360 13.35 2.38 16.08
C LEU A 360 12.65 3.39 17.00
N PRO A 361 13.40 4.07 17.89
CA PRO A 361 12.86 5.23 18.59
C PRO A 361 12.52 6.29 17.54
N GLY A 362 11.61 7.20 17.85
CA GLY A 362 11.41 8.30 16.92
C GLY A 362 10.49 9.38 17.43
N ASP A 363 10.94 10.60 17.16
CA ASP A 363 10.24 11.85 17.40
C ASP A 363 9.25 12.21 16.28
N ARG A 364 9.10 11.34 15.28
CA ARG A 364 8.44 11.64 14.00
C ARG A 364 7.57 10.48 13.52
N GLU A 365 6.93 10.70 12.38
CA GLU A 365 5.94 9.81 11.81
C GLU A 365 6.51 8.41 11.54
N SER A 366 5.63 7.42 11.69
CA SER A 366 5.97 6.01 11.48
C SER A 366 4.78 5.26 10.91
N GLN A 367 5.05 4.14 10.24
CA GLN A 367 4.03 3.24 9.77
C GLN A 367 4.42 1.80 10.01
N LEU A 368 3.55 1.08 10.71
CA LEU A 368 3.57 -0.37 10.83
C LEU A 368 2.73 -0.99 9.71
N VAL A 369 3.29 -1.98 9.02
CA VAL A 369 2.55 -2.81 8.05
C VAL A 369 2.82 -4.29 8.26
N ALA A 370 1.83 -5.12 7.95
CA ALA A 370 2.03 -6.55 7.77
C ALA A 370 2.65 -6.81 6.37
N LEU A 371 3.68 -7.64 6.34
CA LEU A 371 4.38 -8.00 5.10
C LEU A 371 3.67 -9.17 4.41
N LYS A 372 3.57 -9.14 3.08
CA LYS A 372 2.94 -10.21 2.27
C LYS A 372 3.71 -11.53 2.36
N GLY A 373 5.04 -11.48 2.52
CA GLY A 373 5.86 -12.67 2.77
C GLY A 373 5.78 -13.21 4.22
N GLY A 374 5.12 -12.46 5.12
CA GLY A 374 4.97 -12.78 6.53
C GLY A 374 5.77 -11.87 7.46
N GLY A 375 5.26 -11.69 8.68
CA GLY A 375 5.87 -10.78 9.65
C GLY A 375 5.47 -9.31 9.41
N PHE A 376 6.27 -8.42 9.97
CA PHE A 376 5.95 -7.00 10.08
C PHE A 376 7.15 -6.15 9.70
N MET A 377 6.86 -4.98 9.15
CA MET A 377 7.82 -3.90 8.96
C MET A 377 7.29 -2.65 9.65
N LEU A 378 8.09 -2.10 10.55
CA LEU A 378 7.89 -0.75 11.05
C LEU A 378 8.94 0.14 10.42
N VAL A 379 8.49 1.19 9.77
CA VAL A 379 9.31 2.21 9.13
C VAL A 379 9.01 3.54 9.79
N GLY A 380 10.03 4.36 10.04
CA GLY A 380 9.84 5.60 10.77
C GLY A 380 10.99 6.57 10.61
N SER A 381 10.67 7.84 10.79
CA SER A 381 11.65 8.93 10.82
C SER A 381 12.03 9.35 12.24
N ASP A 382 13.11 10.12 12.31
CA ASP A 382 13.54 10.80 13.51
C ASP A 382 14.02 12.23 13.19
N ASN A 383 14.14 13.09 14.19
CA ASN A 383 14.46 14.50 13.98
C ASN A 383 15.97 14.73 13.81
N VAL A 384 16.45 14.69 12.57
CA VAL A 384 17.89 14.74 12.26
C VAL A 384 18.61 16.05 12.58
N VAL A 385 17.87 17.15 12.76
CA VAL A 385 18.47 18.47 13.00
C VAL A 385 18.60 18.75 14.50
N ARG A 386 17.65 18.26 15.32
CA ARG A 386 17.55 18.63 16.74
C ARG A 386 18.43 17.76 17.64
N ASP A 387 18.59 16.48 17.30
CA ASP A 387 19.14 15.49 18.24
C ASP A 387 20.58 15.05 17.92
N GLY A 388 21.23 15.69 16.95
CA GLY A 388 22.55 15.27 16.44
C GLY A 388 22.52 13.92 15.71
N ASN A 389 21.34 13.33 15.54
CA ASN A 389 21.12 12.11 14.76
C ASN A 389 21.26 12.43 13.27
N GLN A 390 22.22 11.82 12.57
CA GLN A 390 22.37 12.06 11.14
C GLN A 390 21.48 11.17 10.27
N GLN A 391 20.81 10.15 10.85
CA GLN A 391 20.04 9.15 10.11
C GLN A 391 18.54 9.48 10.03
N PRO A 392 18.01 9.86 8.85
CA PRO A 392 16.67 10.41 8.73
C PRO A 392 15.54 9.40 8.87
N ILE A 393 15.71 8.22 8.28
CA ILE A 393 14.67 7.20 8.20
C ILE A 393 15.33 5.83 8.40
N GLY A 394 14.66 5.00 9.20
CA GLY A 394 15.04 3.61 9.39
C GLY A 394 13.82 2.68 9.35
N ALA A 395 14.12 1.40 9.29
CA ALA A 395 13.12 0.35 9.40
C ALA A 395 13.58 -0.75 10.35
N VAL A 396 12.62 -1.42 10.98
CA VAL A 396 12.81 -2.69 11.70
C VAL A 396 11.82 -3.70 11.17
N THR A 397 12.25 -4.95 11.10
CA THR A 397 11.46 -6.06 10.56
C THR A 397 11.53 -7.25 11.51
N ALA A 398 10.41 -7.95 11.69
CA ALA A 398 10.34 -9.10 12.57
C ALA A 398 9.20 -10.05 12.16
N THR A 399 9.36 -11.33 12.47
CA THR A 399 8.32 -12.34 12.16
C THR A 399 7.10 -12.22 13.08
N THR A 400 7.27 -11.69 14.29
CA THR A 400 6.19 -11.46 15.26
C THR A 400 6.18 -10.01 15.74
N PRO A 401 5.06 -9.52 16.29
CA PRO A 401 4.98 -8.19 16.88
C PRO A 401 6.03 -7.96 17.97
N GLU A 402 6.21 -8.93 18.88
CA GLU A 402 7.17 -8.84 19.99
C GLU A 402 8.61 -8.77 19.47
N GLY A 403 8.89 -9.41 18.34
CA GLY A 403 10.19 -9.33 17.70
C GLY A 403 10.57 -7.90 17.28
N LEU A 404 9.60 -7.00 17.04
CA LEU A 404 9.86 -5.60 16.71
C LEU A 404 10.49 -4.83 17.88
N LEU A 405 10.25 -5.25 19.13
CA LEU A 405 10.77 -4.56 20.33
C LEU A 405 12.30 -4.46 20.33
N THR A 406 12.96 -5.52 19.86
CA THR A 406 14.43 -5.64 19.87
C THR A 406 15.04 -5.82 18.48
N ALA A 407 14.23 -5.72 17.42
CA ALA A 407 14.71 -5.89 16.05
C ALA A 407 15.77 -4.82 15.71
N PRO A 408 16.88 -5.19 15.05
CA PRO A 408 17.92 -4.24 14.72
C PRO A 408 17.42 -3.25 13.67
N ARG A 409 17.76 -1.97 13.88
CA ARG A 409 17.50 -0.91 12.91
C ARG A 409 18.26 -1.17 11.62
N THR A 410 17.58 -0.99 10.50
CA THR A 410 18.20 -0.79 9.19
C THR A 410 18.01 0.65 8.77
N ASP A 411 19.10 1.40 8.61
CA ASP A 411 19.05 2.75 8.08
C ASP A 411 18.75 2.71 6.59
N LEU A 412 17.75 3.46 6.16
CA LEU A 412 17.32 3.46 4.77
C LEU A 412 18.07 4.50 3.93
N PHE A 413 18.47 5.63 4.49
CA PHE A 413 19.18 6.66 3.71
C PHE A 413 20.54 6.96 4.32
N PRO A 414 21.50 7.46 3.52
CA PRO A 414 22.79 7.91 4.04
C PRO A 414 22.61 9.03 5.08
N PRO A 415 23.54 9.14 6.04
CA PRO A 415 23.50 10.20 7.05
C PRO A 415 23.72 11.59 6.44
N GLY A 416 23.09 12.61 7.04
CA GLY A 416 23.05 13.97 6.51
C GLY A 416 24.19 14.91 6.86
N PRO A 417 24.28 16.06 6.14
CA PRO A 417 23.64 16.35 4.85
C PRO A 417 24.32 15.58 3.71
N HIS A 418 23.54 14.91 2.85
CA HIS A 418 24.06 14.04 1.80
C HIS A 418 23.65 14.51 0.40
N GLN A 419 24.55 14.44 -0.58
CA GLN A 419 24.31 14.92 -1.95
C GLN A 419 23.22 14.14 -2.70
N SER A 420 22.90 12.91 -2.26
CA SER A 420 21.84 12.10 -2.85
C SER A 420 20.45 12.44 -2.33
N TRP A 421 20.33 13.36 -1.37
CA TRP A 421 19.04 13.87 -0.92
C TRP A 421 18.56 14.97 -1.87
N PRO A 422 17.24 15.11 -2.07
CA PRO A 422 16.70 16.07 -3.02
C PRO A 422 16.76 17.51 -2.49
N GLY A 423 16.66 18.49 -3.39
CA GLY A 423 16.71 19.92 -3.07
C GLY A 423 18.12 20.53 -3.07
N SER A 424 18.17 21.86 -3.02
CA SER A 424 19.43 22.63 -2.96
C SER A 424 19.34 23.74 -1.90
N PRO A 425 20.01 23.61 -0.73
CA PRO A 425 20.83 22.47 -0.31
C PRO A 425 19.99 21.20 -0.10
N PRO A 426 20.62 20.01 -0.09
CA PRO A 426 19.92 18.74 0.09
C PRO A 426 19.08 18.73 1.37
N ALA A 427 17.79 18.40 1.25
CA ALA A 427 16.82 18.36 2.33
C ALA A 427 16.67 16.93 2.86
N PRO A 428 16.69 16.72 4.19
CA PRO A 428 16.54 15.40 4.76
C PRO A 428 15.15 14.82 4.43
N PRO A 429 15.06 13.55 4.00
CA PRO A 429 13.79 12.87 3.88
C PRO A 429 13.20 12.57 5.26
N TYR A 430 11.88 12.59 5.40
CA TYR A 430 11.16 12.24 6.63
C TYR A 430 9.76 11.71 6.29
N GLY A 431 8.96 11.35 7.29
CA GLY A 431 7.58 10.92 7.10
C GLY A 431 7.41 9.75 6.14
N PRO A 432 8.09 8.61 6.37
CA PRO A 432 8.01 7.49 5.47
C PRO A 432 6.67 6.75 5.60
N THR A 433 6.04 6.42 4.47
CA THR A 433 4.81 5.63 4.40
C THR A 433 4.93 4.55 3.32
N VAL A 434 4.32 3.40 3.53
CA VAL A 434 4.30 2.25 2.61
C VAL A 434 3.12 2.40 1.65
N VAL A 435 3.43 2.65 0.38
CA VAL A 435 2.46 2.87 -0.71
C VAL A 435 1.90 1.56 -1.25
N ASP A 436 2.75 0.56 -1.39
CA ASP A 436 2.39 -0.76 -1.91
C ASP A 436 3.47 -1.78 -1.55
N THR A 437 3.14 -3.07 -1.60
CA THR A 437 4.12 -4.14 -1.49
C THR A 437 3.88 -5.23 -2.52
N THR A 438 4.95 -5.79 -3.07
CA THR A 438 4.87 -6.90 -4.03
C THR A 438 5.78 -8.02 -3.56
N TYR A 439 5.21 -9.20 -3.29
CA TYR A 439 5.95 -10.36 -2.83
C TYR A 439 6.15 -11.37 -3.95
N ASP A 440 7.40 -11.76 -4.16
CA ASP A 440 7.80 -12.87 -5.01
C ASP A 440 8.02 -14.12 -4.13
N PRO A 441 7.12 -15.13 -4.20
CA PRO A 441 7.24 -16.33 -3.40
C PRO A 441 8.41 -17.24 -3.83
N VAL A 442 8.96 -17.07 -5.04
CA VAL A 442 10.07 -17.89 -5.55
C VAL A 442 11.38 -17.43 -4.94
N THR A 443 11.65 -16.12 -4.99
CA THR A 443 12.86 -15.52 -4.41
C THR A 443 12.69 -15.17 -2.93
N ARG A 444 11.47 -15.35 -2.39
CA ARG A 444 11.05 -14.90 -1.05
C ARG A 444 11.38 -13.42 -0.80
N THR A 445 11.28 -12.62 -1.84
CA THR A 445 11.63 -11.21 -1.81
C THR A 445 10.37 -10.37 -1.89
N GLU A 446 10.21 -9.43 -0.97
CA GLU A 446 9.16 -8.43 -1.01
C GLU A 446 9.72 -7.07 -1.37
N THR A 447 9.21 -6.47 -2.43
CA THR A 447 9.49 -5.07 -2.78
C THR A 447 8.47 -4.19 -2.10
N VAL A 448 8.92 -3.36 -1.17
CA VAL A 448 8.12 -2.38 -0.44
C VAL A 448 8.31 -1.02 -1.10
N GLN A 449 7.24 -0.47 -1.68
CA GLN A 449 7.24 0.89 -2.21
C GLN A 449 7.02 1.87 -1.06
N LEU A 450 7.96 2.78 -0.87
CA LEU A 450 7.89 3.82 0.13
C LEU A 450 7.66 5.17 -0.52
N ARG A 451 6.87 6.01 0.15
CA ARG A 451 6.84 7.45 -0.05
C ARG A 451 7.52 8.11 1.14
N VAL A 452 8.31 9.14 0.86
CA VAL A 452 8.93 10.00 1.86
C VAL A 452 8.68 11.46 1.52
N SER A 453 8.75 12.30 2.52
CA SER A 453 8.56 13.74 2.40
C SER A 453 9.89 14.49 2.50
N THR A 454 9.99 15.65 1.85
CA THR A 454 11.07 16.62 2.08
C THR A 454 10.48 18.03 2.23
N TRP A 455 11.20 18.89 2.96
CA TRP A 455 10.93 20.33 3.01
C TRP A 455 12.11 21.08 2.41
N GLU A 456 12.01 21.34 1.12
CA GLU A 456 13.10 21.90 0.33
C GLU A 456 13.13 23.42 0.39
N ARG A 457 14.33 24.00 0.21
CA ARG A 457 14.44 25.44 -0.04
C ARG A 457 13.85 25.75 -1.43
N PRO A 458 12.87 26.66 -1.57
CA PRO A 458 12.43 27.09 -2.89
C PRO A 458 13.57 27.75 -3.66
N GLU A 459 13.59 27.58 -4.99
CA GLU A 459 14.66 28.11 -5.86
C GLU A 459 14.81 29.64 -5.76
N TRP A 460 13.70 30.35 -5.57
CA TRP A 460 13.69 31.82 -5.44
C TRP A 460 14.11 32.31 -4.04
N TRP A 461 14.19 31.43 -3.04
CA TRP A 461 14.52 31.81 -1.67
C TRP A 461 16.03 32.03 -1.51
N THR A 462 16.44 33.29 -1.48
CA THR A 462 17.84 33.71 -1.27
C THR A 462 18.15 34.10 0.19
N GLY A 463 17.12 34.22 1.04
CA GLY A 463 17.24 34.58 2.45
C GLY A 463 16.01 35.34 2.95
N PRO A 464 15.94 35.66 4.25
CA PRO A 464 14.86 36.47 4.82
C PRO A 464 14.79 37.85 4.18
N THR A 465 13.58 38.29 3.81
CA THR A 465 13.28 39.66 3.39
C THR A 465 12.16 40.25 4.26
N PRO A 466 11.90 41.57 4.23
CA PRO A 466 10.75 42.14 4.93
C PRO A 466 9.41 41.50 4.52
N GLU A 467 9.26 41.12 3.25
CA GLU A 467 8.06 40.48 2.69
C GLU A 467 7.97 39.00 3.08
N HIS A 468 9.12 38.33 3.21
CA HIS A 468 9.21 36.94 3.62
C HIS A 468 10.26 36.78 4.73
N PRO A 469 9.88 37.01 6.00
CA PRO A 469 10.83 37.01 7.12
C PRO A 469 11.32 35.60 7.50
N LYS A 470 10.66 34.55 7.01
CA LYS A 470 11.00 33.14 7.25
C LYS A 470 10.93 32.36 5.94
N ARG A 471 11.74 31.29 5.85
CA ARG A 471 11.71 30.37 4.70
C ARG A 471 10.28 29.84 4.54
N PRO A 472 9.68 29.97 3.35
CA PRO A 472 8.32 29.49 3.14
C PRO A 472 8.27 27.96 3.25
N TYR A 473 7.10 27.48 3.64
CA TYR A 473 6.79 26.06 3.60
C TYR A 473 6.73 25.59 2.14
N ASN A 474 7.51 24.55 1.81
CA ASN A 474 7.73 24.08 0.44
C ASN A 474 7.85 22.54 0.45
N PRO A 475 6.73 21.85 0.72
CA PRO A 475 6.71 20.40 0.86
C PRO A 475 6.85 19.72 -0.50
N GLN A 476 7.45 18.54 -0.48
CA GLN A 476 7.58 17.64 -1.61
C GLN A 476 7.46 16.20 -1.11
N THR A 477 6.99 15.31 -1.98
CA THR A 477 7.00 13.87 -1.76
C THR A 477 7.78 13.16 -2.85
N TYR A 478 8.40 12.05 -2.47
CA TYR A 478 9.22 11.21 -3.31
C TYR A 478 8.89 9.75 -3.07
N SER A 479 8.87 8.94 -4.13
CA SER A 479 8.78 7.49 -4.05
C SER A 479 10.17 6.85 -4.12
N THR A 480 10.31 5.72 -3.44
CA THR A 480 11.46 4.80 -3.54
C THR A 480 10.98 3.37 -3.28
N THR A 481 11.88 2.41 -3.44
CA THR A 481 11.61 0.98 -3.19
C THR A 481 12.65 0.41 -2.26
N VAL A 482 12.21 -0.40 -1.31
CA VAL A 482 13.06 -1.15 -0.38
C VAL A 482 12.78 -2.64 -0.58
N THR A 483 13.83 -3.44 -0.51
CA THR A 483 13.73 -4.90 -0.64
C THR A 483 13.72 -5.53 0.75
N VAL A 484 12.81 -6.47 0.99
CA VAL A 484 12.74 -7.28 2.21
C VAL A 484 12.89 -8.75 1.84
N GLN A 485 13.90 -9.41 2.38
CA GLN A 485 14.10 -10.85 2.24
C GLN A 485 13.39 -11.58 3.37
N HIS A 486 12.61 -12.61 3.01
CA HIS A 486 11.92 -13.53 3.91
C HIS A 486 12.60 -14.90 3.99
#